data_AF-A0A2U2Z074-F1
#
_entry.id   AF-A0A2U2Z074-F1
#
_cell.length_a   1.000
_cell.length_b   1.000
_cell.length_c   1.000
_cell.angle_alpha   90.00
_cell.angle_beta   90.00
_cell.angle_gamma   90.00
#
_symmetry.space_group_name_H-M   'P 1'
#
loop_
_entity.id
_entity.type
_entity.pdbx_description
1 polymer ?
#
loop_
_entity_poly.entity_id
_entity_poly.type
_entity_poly.pdbx_seq_one_letter_code
_entity_poly.pdbx_strand_id
1 'polypeptide(L)'
;MPDADTFSNSVFVRADEPEVEAGDGIAISRTDLLLCAPEPLRLVVLMHWRSRKQDGRPRTAEAIWATLTELGMRGNDEAPVHLDEVRAAVGFLLAQGLIVQGGEL
;
A
#
# COMPACT_ATOMS: atom_id res chain seq x y z
N MET A 1 42.07 27.18 -24.98
CA MET A 1 41.53 26.76 -23.68
C MET A 1 40.13 27.34 -23.59
N PRO A 2 39.06 26.53 -23.53
CA PRO A 2 37.72 27.07 -23.32
C PRO A 2 37.43 27.21 -21.82
N ASP A 3 36.88 28.37 -21.47
CA ASP A 3 36.55 28.88 -20.14
C ASP A 3 35.73 27.96 -19.23
N ALA A 4 36.07 28.01 -17.94
CA ALA A 4 35.51 27.21 -16.85
C ALA A 4 34.21 27.79 -16.24
N ASP A 5 33.44 28.60 -16.98
CA ASP A 5 32.34 29.40 -16.41
C ASP A 5 30.93 28.99 -16.89
N THR A 6 30.77 27.85 -17.56
CA THR A 6 29.45 27.37 -18.05
C THR A 6 28.82 26.31 -17.13
N PHE A 7 29.20 26.24 -15.84
CA PHE A 7 28.59 25.30 -14.88
C PHE A 7 27.89 25.98 -13.68
N SER A 8 27.99 27.31 -13.54
CA SER A 8 27.46 28.03 -12.37
C SER A 8 26.03 28.54 -12.52
N ASN A 9 25.36 28.31 -13.66
CA ASN A 9 24.01 28.83 -13.91
C ASN A 9 22.98 27.73 -14.23
N SER A 10 23.25 26.50 -13.79
CA SER A 10 22.21 25.47 -13.75
C SER A 10 21.23 25.82 -12.63
N VAL A 11 20.18 26.58 -12.97
CA VAL A 11 18.95 26.56 -12.18
C VAL A 11 18.51 25.11 -12.13
N PHE A 12 18.67 24.48 -10.96
CA PHE A 12 18.07 23.18 -10.69
C PHE A 12 16.56 23.41 -10.67
N VAL A 13 15.92 23.31 -11.83
CA VAL A 13 14.48 23.14 -11.92
C VAL A 13 14.22 21.79 -11.27
N ARG A 14 13.66 21.82 -10.06
CA ARG A 14 13.11 20.62 -9.41
C ARG A 14 12.20 20.00 -10.47
N ALA A 15 12.59 18.83 -10.98
CA ALA A 15 11.77 18.09 -11.93
C ALA A 15 10.38 18.03 -11.31
N ASP A 16 9.42 18.57 -12.05
CA ASP A 16 8.00 18.60 -11.72
C ASP A 16 7.68 17.27 -11.03
N GLU A 17 7.45 17.32 -9.71
CA GLU A 17 6.94 16.16 -8.99
C GLU A 17 5.69 15.79 -9.76
N PRO A 18 5.57 14.57 -10.32
CA PRO A 18 4.43 14.25 -11.16
C PRO A 18 3.22 14.64 -10.34
N GLU A 19 2.42 15.59 -10.86
CA GLU A 19 1.11 15.87 -10.31
C GLU A 19 0.48 14.50 -10.21
N VAL A 20 0.41 13.97 -8.98
CA VAL A 20 -0.46 12.86 -8.71
C VAL A 20 -1.81 13.47 -9.01
N GLU A 21 -2.25 13.29 -10.27
CA GLU A 21 -3.66 13.39 -10.60
C GLU A 21 -4.35 12.74 -9.42
N ALA A 22 -5.43 13.35 -8.94
CA ALA A 22 -6.29 12.74 -7.93
C ALA A 22 -6.96 11.47 -8.52
N GLY A 23 -6.15 10.57 -9.08
CA GLY A 23 -6.48 9.23 -9.43
C GLY A 23 -6.77 8.47 -8.16
N ASP A 24 -7.51 7.41 -8.38
CA ASP A 24 -8.07 6.46 -7.43
C ASP A 24 -6.97 5.63 -6.70
N GLY A 25 -5.83 6.26 -6.41
CA GLY A 25 -4.69 5.67 -5.76
C GLY A 25 -4.89 5.57 -4.24
N ILE A 26 -4.38 4.49 -3.67
CA ILE A 26 -4.38 4.30 -2.23
C ILE A 26 -3.13 4.96 -1.66
N ALA A 27 -3.31 5.99 -0.84
CA ALA A 27 -2.21 6.62 -0.14
C ALA A 27 -1.59 5.62 0.84
N ILE A 28 -0.27 5.37 0.72
CA ILE A 28 0.54 4.55 1.63
C ILE A 28 1.71 5.40 2.11
N SER A 29 1.85 5.58 3.43
CA SER A 29 2.96 6.34 3.99
C SER A 29 4.26 5.53 3.96
N ARG A 30 5.41 6.21 4.04
CA ARG A 30 6.70 5.53 4.19
C ARG A 30 6.73 4.62 5.43
N THR A 31 6.06 5.03 6.50
CA THR A 31 5.94 4.23 7.72
C THR A 31 5.14 2.96 7.49
N ASP A 32 4.01 3.05 6.79
CA ASP A 32 3.19 1.88 6.43
C ASP A 32 4.00 0.87 5.63
N LEU A 33 4.78 1.36 4.64
CA LEU A 33 5.65 0.52 3.82
C LEU A 33 6.71 -0.19 4.67
N LEU A 34 7.38 0.52 5.56
CA LEU A 34 8.42 -0.05 6.42
C LEU A 34 7.85 -1.08 7.41
N LEU A 35 6.66 -0.84 7.96
CA LEU A 35 5.98 -1.79 8.87
C LEU A 35 5.52 -3.05 8.15
N CYS A 36 5.15 -2.94 6.87
CA CYS A 36 4.69 -4.08 6.07
C CYS A 36 5.82 -4.79 5.30
N ALA A 37 6.99 -4.17 5.13
CA ALA A 37 8.10 -4.72 4.34
C ALA A 37 8.53 -6.16 4.69
N PRO A 38 8.52 -6.61 5.97
CA PRO A 38 8.89 -7.99 6.30
C PRO A 38 7.94 -9.04 5.74
N GLU A 39 6.70 -8.67 5.42
CA GLU A 39 5.66 -9.60 4.99
C GLU A 39 4.78 -8.92 3.91
N PRO A 40 5.06 -9.16 2.61
CA PRO A 40 4.40 -8.46 1.51
C PRO A 40 2.88 -8.52 1.56
N LEU A 41 2.32 -9.64 2.05
CA LEU A 41 0.88 -9.81 2.20
C LEU A 41 0.25 -8.74 3.11
N ARG A 42 0.97 -8.24 4.13
CA ARG A 42 0.47 -7.18 5.01
C ARG A 42 0.20 -5.89 4.25
N LEU A 43 1.08 -5.55 3.31
CA LEU A 43 0.92 -4.36 2.48
C LEU A 43 -0.28 -4.50 1.54
N VAL A 44 -0.41 -5.67 0.92
CA VAL A 44 -1.54 -6.00 0.04
C VAL A 44 -2.86 -5.92 0.80
N VAL A 45 -2.93 -6.52 1.98
CA VAL A 45 -4.13 -6.48 2.84
C VAL A 45 -4.44 -5.04 3.26
N LEU A 46 -3.44 -4.24 3.62
CA LEU A 46 -3.62 -2.82 3.95
C LEU A 46 -4.19 -2.02 2.77
N MET A 47 -3.65 -2.24 1.56
CA MET A 47 -4.15 -1.60 0.34
C MET A 47 -5.61 -1.99 0.10
N HIS A 48 -5.94 -3.29 0.05
CA HIS A 48 -7.33 -3.71 -0.14
C HIS A 48 -8.26 -3.18 0.96
N TRP A 49 -7.80 -3.08 2.20
CA TRP A 49 -8.59 -2.49 3.27
C TRP A 49 -8.93 -1.02 3.02
N ARG A 50 -7.94 -0.22 2.58
CA ARG A 50 -8.13 1.21 2.31
C ARG A 50 -8.97 1.46 1.06
N SER A 51 -8.78 0.70 -0.02
CA SER A 51 -9.67 0.79 -1.20
C SER A 51 -11.10 0.43 -0.82
N ARG A 52 -11.31 -0.65 -0.06
CA ARG A 52 -12.65 -1.01 0.42
C ARG A 52 -13.30 0.07 1.28
N LYS A 53 -12.50 0.83 2.05
CA LYS A 53 -13.00 2.00 2.79
C LYS A 53 -13.47 3.12 1.84
N GLN A 54 -12.76 3.37 0.74
CA GLN A 54 -13.15 4.36 -0.26
C GLN A 54 -14.43 3.94 -1.00
N ASP A 55 -14.55 2.65 -1.34
CA ASP A 55 -15.68 2.10 -2.11
C ASP A 55 -16.90 1.70 -1.28
N GLY A 56 -16.86 1.85 0.05
CA GLY A 56 -17.92 1.36 0.96
C GLY A 56 -18.09 -0.16 0.98
N ARG A 57 -17.07 -0.91 0.56
CA ARG A 57 -17.07 -2.38 0.52
C ARG A 57 -16.79 -2.99 1.91
N PRO A 58 -17.20 -4.24 2.17
CA PRO A 58 -16.94 -4.90 3.45
C PRO A 58 -15.44 -5.02 3.72
N ARG A 59 -15.04 -4.55 4.91
CA ARG A 59 -13.66 -4.55 5.43
C ARG A 59 -13.47 -5.71 6.39
N THR A 60 -13.57 -6.93 5.87
CA THR A 60 -13.34 -8.16 6.64
C THR A 60 -12.21 -8.96 6.01
N ALA A 61 -11.55 -9.79 6.81
CA ALA A 61 -10.49 -10.67 6.32
C ALA A 61 -11.03 -11.60 5.22
N GLU A 62 -12.25 -12.11 5.40
CA GLU A 62 -12.95 -12.98 4.45
C GLU A 62 -13.19 -12.28 3.12
N ALA A 63 -13.65 -11.02 3.15
CA ALA A 63 -13.94 -10.29 1.93
C ALA A 63 -12.65 -9.94 1.16
N ILE A 64 -11.58 -9.56 1.88
CA ILE A 64 -10.26 -9.32 1.29
C ILE A 64 -9.72 -10.62 0.68
N TRP A 65 -9.75 -11.72 1.44
CA TRP A 65 -9.29 -13.03 0.99
C TRP A 65 -10.03 -13.52 -0.26
N ALA A 66 -11.35 -13.34 -0.32
CA ALA A 66 -12.14 -13.70 -1.50
C ALA A 66 -11.62 -13.00 -2.77
N THR A 67 -11.35 -11.69 -2.69
CA THR A 67 -10.77 -10.95 -3.83
C THR A 67 -9.35 -11.38 -4.16
N LEU A 68 -8.51 -11.66 -3.16
CA LEU A 68 -7.16 -12.18 -3.42
C LEU A 68 -7.24 -13.53 -4.15
N THR A 69 -8.19 -14.37 -3.77
CA THR A 69 -8.43 -15.67 -4.41
C THR A 69 -8.91 -15.50 -5.86
N GLU A 70 -9.85 -14.58 -6.10
CA GLU A 70 -10.33 -14.24 -7.46
C GLU A 70 -9.21 -13.73 -8.36
N LEU A 71 -8.26 -12.98 -7.81
CA LEU A 71 -7.08 -12.48 -8.51
C LEU A 71 -5.99 -13.55 -8.69
N GLY A 72 -6.17 -14.76 -8.14
CA GLY A 72 -5.17 -15.83 -8.20
C GLY A 72 -3.89 -15.51 -7.42
N MET A 73 -3.99 -14.68 -6.37
CA MET A 73 -2.82 -14.32 -5.55
C MET A 73 -2.23 -15.54 -4.87
N ARG A 74 -0.89 -15.59 -4.89
CA ARG A 74 -0.07 -16.64 -4.27
C ARG A 74 0.81 -16.03 -3.20
N GLY A 75 1.03 -16.79 -2.14
CA GLY A 75 1.99 -16.46 -1.09
C GLY A 75 3.43 -16.68 -1.53
N ASN A 76 4.36 -16.51 -0.59
CA ASN A 76 5.80 -16.66 -0.85
C ASN A 76 6.21 -18.09 -1.25
N ASP A 77 5.42 -19.10 -0.87
CA ASP A 77 5.63 -20.51 -1.21
C ASP A 77 4.99 -20.90 -2.57
N GLU A 78 4.54 -19.91 -3.36
CA GLU A 78 3.73 -20.11 -4.58
C GLU A 78 2.37 -20.80 -4.36
N ALA A 79 2.04 -21.17 -3.11
CA ALA A 79 0.73 -21.67 -2.72
C ALA A 79 -0.34 -20.54 -2.76
N PRO A 80 -1.62 -20.87 -3.00
CA PRO A 80 -2.71 -19.91 -2.87
C PRO A 80 -2.71 -19.27 -1.48
N VAL A 81 -2.99 -17.97 -1.40
CA VAL A 81 -3.07 -17.28 -0.10
C VAL A 81 -4.18 -17.90 0.75
N HIS A 82 -3.84 -18.31 1.97
CA HIS A 82 -4.80 -18.85 2.92
C HIS A 82 -5.52 -17.73 3.70
N LEU A 83 -6.76 -18.00 4.10
CA LEU A 83 -7.56 -17.06 4.90
C LEU A 83 -6.89 -16.73 6.23
N ASP A 84 -6.22 -17.70 6.88
CA ASP A 84 -5.53 -17.48 8.15
C ASP A 84 -4.35 -16.51 8.02
N GLU A 85 -3.65 -16.51 6.88
CA GLU A 85 -2.60 -15.53 6.60
C GLU A 85 -3.16 -14.12 6.47
N VAL A 86 -4.32 -13.98 5.80
CA VAL A 86 -5.03 -12.70 5.69
C VAL A 86 -5.53 -12.23 7.06
N ARG A 87 -6.06 -13.13 7.89
CA ARG A 87 -6.46 -12.82 9.27
C ARG A 87 -5.28 -12.38 10.12
N ALA A 88 -4.15 -13.06 10.02
CA ALA A 88 -2.93 -12.68 10.71
C ALA A 88 -2.44 -11.29 10.28
N ALA A 89 -2.48 -10.99 8.97
CA ALA A 89 -2.16 -9.67 8.44
C ALA A 89 -3.12 -8.60 8.98
N VAL A 90 -4.44 -8.84 8.96
CA VAL A 90 -5.43 -7.92 9.55
C VAL A 90 -5.17 -7.69 11.03
N GLY A 91 -4.90 -8.75 11.80
CA GLY A 91 -4.57 -8.66 13.22
C GLY A 91 -3.33 -7.81 13.49
N PHE A 92 -2.27 -7.99 12.69
CA PHE A 92 -1.07 -7.16 12.76
C PHE A 92 -1.40 -5.68 12.47
N LEU A 93 -2.13 -5.41 11.38
CA LEU A 93 -2.47 -4.04 10.99
C LEU A 93 -3.33 -3.34 12.05
N LEU A 94 -4.23 -4.07 12.72
CA LEU A 94 -5.00 -3.57 13.87
C LEU A 94 -4.07 -3.24 15.05
N ALA A 95 -3.16 -4.16 15.40
CA ALA A 95 -2.22 -3.97 16.50
C ALA A 95 -1.26 -2.79 16.27
N GLN A 96 -0.89 -2.52 15.02
CA GLN A 96 -0.09 -1.36 14.63
C GLN A 96 -0.90 -0.08 14.45
N GLY A 97 -2.23 -0.13 14.60
CA GLY A 97 -3.11 1.03 14.40
C GLY A 97 -3.21 1.51 12.94
N LEU A 98 -2.83 0.67 11.97
CA LEU A 98 -2.87 1.00 10.54
C LEU A 98 -4.27 0.87 9.94
N ILE A 99 -5.13 0.07 10.58
CA ILE A 99 -6.54 -0.11 10.25
C ILE A 99 -7.37 -0.14 11.53
N VAL A 100 -8.70 0.01 11.39
CA VAL A 100 -9.67 0.00 12.50
C VAL A 100 -10.85 -0.90 12.12
N GLN A 101 -11.20 -1.87 12.96
CA GLN A 101 -12.43 -2.67 12.81
C GLN A 101 -13.65 -1.74 13.00
N GLY A 102 -14.60 -1.79 12.06
CA GLY A 102 -15.63 -0.77 11.89
C GLY A 102 -16.46 -0.46 13.15
N GLY A 103 -16.60 0.84 13.40
CA GLY A 103 -17.57 1.51 14.26
C GLY A 103 -17.22 3.00 14.26
N GLU A 104 -18.19 3.88 14.03
CA GLU A 104 -18.07 5.33 13.89
C GLU A 104 -17.20 6.03 14.96
N LEU A 105 -16.56 7.14 14.60
CA LEU A 105 -16.23 8.21 15.55
C LEU A 105 -17.47 9.08 15.72
#